data_AF-A0A9Y1Z5R2-F1
#
_entry.id   AF-A0A9Y1Z5R2-F1
#
_cell.length_a   1.000
_cell.length_b   1.000
_cell.length_c   1.000
_cell.angle_alpha   90.00
_cell.angle_beta   90.00
_cell.angle_gamma   90.00
#
_symmetry.space_group_name_H-M   'P 1'
#
loop_
_entity.id
_entity.type
_entity.pdbx_description
1 polymer ?
#
loop_
_entity_poly.entity_id
_entity_poly.type
_entity_poly.pdbx_seq_one_letter_code
_entity_poly.pdbx_strand_id
1 'polypeptide(L)'
;MLETERALEVGPRCRESVLVGVVDVGLLAGLILFGQLSHGLNPIAEPIGALETILPFLIGWIIAAPLAGVYAQAALASPWLGARVTAVGWLAAANVGFVLRSSPAFEGGIAWAFPLVMSGFGLIVLVGWRIGYATAAGD
;
A
#
# COMPACT_ATOMS: atom_id res chain seq x y z
N MET A 1 -13.27 3.43 -37.02
CA MET A 1 -13.02 4.59 -36.15
C MET A 1 -13.78 4.52 -34.81
N LEU A 2 -14.92 3.83 -34.72
CA LEU A 2 -15.69 3.69 -33.46
C LEU A 2 -15.20 2.58 -32.50
N GLU A 3 -14.43 1.58 -32.95
CA GLU A 3 -13.93 0.52 -32.05
C GLU A 3 -12.74 0.94 -31.18
N THR A 4 -11.97 1.93 -31.62
CA THR A 4 -10.82 2.47 -30.86
C THR A 4 -11.24 3.34 -29.68
N GLU A 5 -12.42 3.96 -29.72
CA GLU A 5 -12.91 4.81 -28.62
C GLU A 5 -13.42 3.97 -27.42
N ARG A 6 -13.92 2.75 -27.69
CA ARG A 6 -14.38 1.81 -26.66
C ARG A 6 -13.23 1.18 -25.86
N ALA A 7 -12.02 1.17 -26.41
CA ALA A 7 -10.84 0.63 -25.75
C ALA A 7 -10.24 1.56 -24.68
N LEU A 8 -10.64 2.85 -24.67
CA LEU A 8 -10.19 3.85 -23.69
C LEU A 8 -11.24 4.12 -22.59
N GLU A 9 -12.45 3.54 -22.69
CA GLU A 9 -13.39 3.54 -21.59
C GLU A 9 -12.89 2.60 -20.49
N VAL A 10 -12.24 3.18 -19.49
CA VAL A 10 -11.96 2.50 -18.22
C VAL A 10 -13.31 2.13 -17.61
N GLY A 11 -13.70 0.86 -17.78
CA GLY A 11 -14.96 0.36 -17.24
C GLY A 11 -15.05 0.63 -15.72
N PRO A 12 -16.27 0.77 -15.16
CA PRO A 12 -16.47 1.16 -13.76
C PRO A 12 -15.64 0.35 -12.74
N ARG A 13 -15.46 -0.94 -13.01
CA ARG A 13 -14.68 -1.88 -12.18
C ARG A 13 -13.16 -1.63 -12.23
N CYS A 14 -12.62 -1.25 -13.39
CA CYS A 14 -11.20 -0.89 -13.48
C CYS A 14 -10.94 0.43 -12.72
N ARG A 15 -11.88 1.39 -12.83
CA ARG A 15 -11.82 2.63 -12.05
C ARG A 15 -11.88 2.35 -10.55
N GLU A 16 -12.72 1.42 -10.11
CA GLU A 16 -12.80 1.00 -8.71
C GLU A 16 -11.47 0.42 -8.19
N SER A 17 -10.89 -0.55 -8.90
CA SER A 17 -9.58 -1.13 -8.53
C SER A 17 -8.48 -0.06 -8.43
N VAL A 18 -8.45 0.89 -9.38
CA VAL A 18 -7.49 1.99 -9.37
C VAL A 18 -7.70 2.89 -8.15
N LEU A 19 -8.94 3.26 -7.84
CA LEU A 19 -9.26 4.10 -6.68
C LEU A 19 -8.84 3.42 -5.37
N VAL A 20 -9.14 2.13 -5.21
CA VAL A 20 -8.73 1.35 -4.03
C VAL A 20 -7.20 1.35 -3.90
N GLY A 21 -6.48 1.12 -5.01
CA GLY A 21 -5.01 1.15 -5.03
C GLY A 21 -4.43 2.52 -4.69
N VAL A 22 -5.04 3.61 -5.16
CA VAL A 22 -4.63 4.98 -4.80
C VAL A 22 -4.81 5.23 -3.31
N VAL A 23 -5.92 4.77 -2.71
CA VAL A 23 -6.13 4.88 -1.27
C VAL A 23 -5.07 4.10 -0.50
N ASP A 24 -4.70 2.89 -0.95
CA ASP A 24 -3.63 2.11 -0.30
C ASP A 24 -2.30 2.84 -0.28
N VAL A 25 -1.91 3.43 -1.42
CA VAL A 25 -0.69 4.23 -1.53
C VAL A 25 -0.75 5.43 -0.57
N GLY A 26 -1.89 6.12 -0.52
CA GLY A 26 -2.10 7.23 0.41
C GLY A 26 -2.03 6.81 1.88
N LEU A 27 -2.61 5.67 2.23
CA LEU A 27 -2.57 5.11 3.58
C LEU A 27 -1.16 4.72 4.00
N LEU A 28 -0.40 4.06 3.12
CA LEU A 28 0.99 3.69 3.39
C LEU A 28 1.89 4.91 3.52
N ALA A 29 1.78 5.87 2.60
CA ALA A 29 2.54 7.11 2.67
C ALA A 29 2.19 7.89 3.95
N GLY A 30 0.89 8.01 4.27
CA GLY A 30 0.41 8.68 5.48
C GLY A 30 0.91 8.01 6.77
N LEU A 31 0.87 6.67 6.84
CA LEU A 31 1.40 5.92 7.98
C LEU A 31 2.89 6.20 8.19
N ILE A 32 3.68 6.18 7.12
CA ILE A 32 5.13 6.40 7.19
C ILE A 32 5.43 7.85 7.59
N LEU A 33 4.76 8.83 6.97
CA LEU A 33 4.90 10.24 7.33
C LEU A 33 4.53 10.49 8.79
N PHE A 34 3.44 9.89 9.27
CA PHE A 34 3.05 9.96 10.67
C PHE A 34 4.13 9.37 11.59
N GLY A 35 4.70 8.22 11.23
CA GLY A 35 5.83 7.62 11.94
C GLY A 35 7.03 8.57 12.01
N GLN A 36 7.39 9.21 10.90
CA GLN A 36 8.49 10.19 10.86
C GLN A 36 8.25 11.37 11.80
N LEU A 37 7.05 11.96 11.75
CA LEU A 37 6.66 13.05 12.65
C LEU A 37 6.70 12.63 14.12
N SER A 38 6.27 11.41 14.43
CA SER A 38 6.30 10.86 15.80
C SER A 38 7.73 10.67 16.34
N HIS A 39 8.71 10.55 15.44
CA HIS A 39 10.14 10.48 15.76
C HIS A 39 10.85 11.85 15.68
N GLY A 40 10.11 12.95 15.54
CA GLY A 40 10.65 14.31 15.49
C GLY A 40 11.31 14.69 14.15
N LEU A 41 11.15 13.86 13.12
CA LEU A 41 11.59 14.19 11.77
C LEU A 41 10.57 15.12 11.10
N ASN A 42 11.03 16.04 10.26
CA ASN A 42 10.17 16.96 9.53
C ASN A 42 10.21 16.65 8.03
N PRO A 43 9.19 15.97 7.48
CA PRO A 43 9.13 15.61 6.05
C PRO A 43 9.09 16.80 5.09
N ILE A 44 8.69 17.99 5.56
CA ILE A 44 8.67 19.21 4.73
C ILE A 44 10.07 19.82 4.66
N ALA A 45 10.81 19.79 5.77
CA ALA A 45 12.19 20.28 5.82
C ALA A 45 13.17 19.30 5.14
N GLU A 46 12.90 17.99 5.23
CA GLU A 46 13.75 16.92 4.68
C GLU A 46 12.95 16.02 3.71
N PRO A 47 12.47 16.56 2.58
CA PRO A 47 11.57 15.83 1.69
C PRO A 47 12.22 14.62 1.02
N ILE A 48 13.53 14.68 0.77
CA ILE A 48 14.26 13.55 0.18
C ILE A 48 14.33 12.37 1.16
N GLY A 49 14.72 12.61 2.42
CA GLY A 49 14.75 11.57 3.45
C GLY A 49 13.34 10.99 3.75
N ALA A 50 12.30 11.81 3.63
CA ALA A 50 10.92 11.36 3.65
C ALA A 50 10.62 10.36 2.52
N LEU A 51 10.93 10.74 1.28
CA LEU A 51 10.72 9.88 0.12
C LEU A 51 11.55 8.60 0.18
N GLU A 52 12.79 8.67 0.66
CA GLU A 52 13.65 7.48 0.83
C GLU A 52 13.10 6.48 1.85
N THR A 53 12.30 6.94 2.81
CA THR A 53 11.61 6.06 3.75
C THR A 53 10.32 5.49 3.13
N ILE A 54 9.61 6.26 2.33
CA ILE A 54 8.31 5.88 1.73
C ILE A 54 8.49 4.91 0.54
N LEU A 55 9.37 5.26 -0.39
CA LEU A 55 9.49 4.60 -1.70
C LEU A 55 9.75 3.09 -1.61
N PRO A 56 10.63 2.57 -0.75
CA PRO A 56 10.85 1.12 -0.62
C PRO A 56 9.56 0.34 -0.40
N PHE A 57 8.68 0.83 0.47
CA PHE A 57 7.41 0.17 0.81
C PHE A 57 6.37 0.31 -0.29
N LEU A 58 6.32 1.47 -0.96
CA LEU A 58 5.45 1.66 -2.11
C LEU A 58 5.86 0.76 -3.28
N ILE A 59 7.15 0.63 -3.55
CA ILE A 59 7.67 -0.31 -4.56
C ILE A 59 7.24 -1.75 -4.20
N GLY A 60 7.44 -2.14 -2.94
CA GLY A 60 6.99 -3.44 -2.44
C GLY A 60 5.49 -3.66 -2.65
N TRP A 61 4.66 -2.66 -2.34
CA TRP A 61 3.21 -2.73 -2.47
C TRP A 61 2.75 -2.80 -3.94
N ILE A 62 3.31 -1.95 -4.80
CA ILE A 62 3.01 -1.91 -6.24
C ILE A 62 3.30 -3.27 -6.89
N ILE A 63 4.32 -4.00 -6.42
CA ILE A 63 4.64 -5.33 -6.91
C ILE A 63 3.76 -6.41 -6.26
N ALA A 64 3.70 -6.45 -4.93
CA ALA A 64 3.09 -7.56 -4.22
C ALA A 64 1.55 -7.56 -4.27
N ALA A 65 0.91 -6.38 -4.22
CA ALA A 65 -0.55 -6.28 -4.21
C ALA A 65 -1.22 -6.87 -5.47
N PRO A 66 -0.80 -6.55 -6.71
CA PRO A 66 -1.39 -7.19 -7.88
C PRO A 66 -1.07 -8.69 -7.95
N LEU A 67 0.15 -9.11 -7.58
CA LEU A 67 0.53 -10.53 -7.57
C LEU A 67 -0.28 -11.35 -6.57
N ALA A 68 -0.60 -10.77 -5.41
CA ALA A 68 -1.47 -11.38 -4.40
C ALA A 68 -2.96 -11.33 -4.78
N GLY A 69 -3.33 -10.64 -5.87
CA GLY A 69 -4.72 -10.50 -6.30
C GLY A 69 -5.55 -9.56 -5.41
N VAL A 70 -4.91 -8.59 -4.74
CA VAL A 70 -5.59 -7.65 -3.82
C VAL A 70 -6.71 -6.87 -4.53
N TYR A 71 -6.52 -6.57 -5.82
CA TYR A 71 -7.47 -5.81 -6.62
C TYR A 71 -8.42 -6.68 -7.44
N ALA A 72 -8.42 -8.00 -7.24
CA ALA A 72 -9.34 -8.90 -7.91
C ALA A 72 -10.78 -8.67 -7.39
N GLN A 73 -11.77 -8.78 -8.27
CA GLN A 73 -13.18 -8.56 -7.90
C GLN A 73 -13.62 -9.42 -6.70
N ALA A 74 -13.19 -10.68 -6.63
CA ALA A 74 -13.52 -11.56 -5.51
C ALA A 74 -12.96 -11.04 -4.18
N ALA A 75 -11.79 -10.43 -4.20
CA ALA A 75 -11.17 -9.84 -3.00
C ALA A 75 -11.86 -8.54 -2.57
N LEU A 76 -12.28 -7.70 -3.53
CA LEU A 76 -12.99 -6.45 -3.24
C LEU A 76 -14.41 -6.69 -2.72
N ALA A 77 -15.10 -7.73 -3.19
CA ALA A 77 -16.47 -8.05 -2.82
C ALA A 77 -16.61 -8.88 -1.53
N SER A 78 -15.50 -9.36 -0.94
CA SER A 78 -15.53 -10.23 0.23
C SER A 78 -14.63 -9.69 1.34
N PRO A 79 -15.19 -9.29 2.50
CA PRO A 79 -14.40 -8.77 3.62
C PRO A 79 -13.33 -9.76 4.09
N TRP A 80 -13.66 -11.05 4.18
CA TRP A 80 -12.72 -12.08 4.64
C TRP A 80 -11.62 -12.38 3.63
N LEU A 81 -11.98 -12.58 2.35
CA LEU A 81 -10.98 -12.83 1.31
C LEU A 81 -10.08 -11.60 1.12
N GLY A 82 -10.68 -10.41 1.03
CA GLY A 82 -10.00 -9.13 0.92
C GLY A 82 -9.00 -8.90 2.06
N ALA A 83 -9.42 -9.14 3.31
CA ALA A 83 -8.53 -9.07 4.47
C ALA A 83 -7.34 -10.04 4.36
N ARG A 84 -7.60 -11.31 4.01
CA ARG A 84 -6.57 -12.33 3.90
C ARG A 84 -5.54 -12.04 2.81
N VAL A 85 -6.00 -11.72 1.59
CA VAL A 85 -5.07 -11.44 0.48
C VAL A 85 -4.30 -10.15 0.71
N THR A 86 -4.92 -9.15 1.33
CA THR A 86 -4.26 -7.89 1.70
C THR A 86 -3.20 -8.11 2.76
N ALA A 87 -3.49 -8.93 3.78
CA ALA A 87 -2.51 -9.25 4.80
C ALA A 87 -1.27 -9.96 4.20
N VAL A 88 -1.49 -10.96 3.35
CA VAL A 88 -0.39 -11.68 2.67
C VAL A 88 0.38 -10.75 1.74
N GLY A 89 -0.33 -9.96 0.92
CA GLY A 89 0.28 -9.00 0.01
C GLY A 89 1.09 -7.94 0.74
N TRP A 90 0.60 -7.44 1.88
CA TRP A 90 1.31 -6.45 2.69
C TRP A 90 2.56 -7.04 3.33
N LEU A 91 2.49 -8.24 3.90
CA LEU A 91 3.67 -8.87 4.48
C LEU A 91 4.75 -9.13 3.43
N ALA A 92 4.37 -9.53 2.21
CA ALA A 92 5.30 -9.63 1.09
C ALA A 92 5.89 -8.26 0.71
N ALA A 93 5.04 -7.23 0.55
CA ALA A 93 5.45 -5.87 0.24
C ALA A 93 6.41 -5.28 1.29
N ALA A 94 6.11 -5.45 2.58
CA ALA A 94 6.91 -4.96 3.69
C ALA A 94 8.31 -5.57 3.65
N ASN A 95 8.42 -6.88 3.38
CA ASN A 95 9.72 -7.53 3.24
C ASN A 95 10.52 -7.00 2.05
N VAL A 96 9.88 -6.73 0.90
CA VAL A 96 10.54 -6.04 -0.22
C VAL A 96 11.03 -4.64 0.22
N GLY A 97 10.18 -3.90 0.94
CA GLY A 97 10.52 -2.60 1.50
C GLY A 97 11.72 -2.65 2.45
N PHE A 98 11.78 -3.62 3.36
CA PHE A 98 12.91 -3.76 4.28
C PHE A 98 14.21 -4.11 3.55
N VAL A 99 14.17 -5.01 2.56
CA VAL A 99 15.33 -5.34 1.74
C VAL A 99 15.85 -4.09 1.03
N LEU A 100 14.98 -3.37 0.33
CA LEU A 100 15.36 -2.14 -0.38
C LEU A 100 15.89 -1.07 0.58
N ARG A 101 15.20 -0.85 1.72
CA ARG A 101 15.58 0.14 2.74
C ARG A 101 16.91 -0.17 3.42
N SER A 102 17.25 -1.46 3.54
CA SER A 102 18.53 -1.94 4.08
C SER A 102 19.67 -1.92 3.06
N SER A 103 19.36 -1.68 1.79
CA SER A 103 20.34 -1.67 0.71
C SER A 103 21.06 -0.32 0.61
N PRO A 104 22.21 -0.25 -0.09
CA PRO A 104 22.88 1.01 -0.38
C PRO A 104 22.08 2.00 -1.26
N ALA A 105 20.94 1.59 -1.81
CA ALA A 105 20.12 2.43 -2.68
C ALA A 105 19.28 3.49 -1.93
N PHE A 106 19.16 3.39 -0.59
CA PHE A 106 18.36 4.28 0.24
C PHE A 106 19.10 4.61 1.55
N GLU A 107 19.19 5.89 1.91
CA GLU A 107 19.90 6.31 3.13
C GLU A 107 19.10 6.04 4.40
N GLY A 108 19.74 5.61 5.49
CA GLY A 108 19.16 5.58 6.86
C GLY A 108 18.87 4.20 7.49
N GLY A 109 19.13 3.09 6.77
CA GLY A 109 19.07 1.73 7.32
C GLY A 109 17.73 1.33 7.97
N ILE A 110 17.77 0.27 8.79
CA ILE A 110 16.61 -0.24 9.54
C ILE A 110 17.00 -0.62 10.97
N ALA A 111 16.39 0.05 11.96
CA ALA A 111 16.44 -0.39 13.35
C ALA A 111 15.59 -1.66 13.53
N TRP A 112 15.98 -2.56 14.44
CA TRP A 112 15.33 -3.87 14.60
C TRP A 112 13.81 -3.78 14.91
N ALA A 113 13.37 -2.73 15.61
CA ALA A 113 11.97 -2.54 15.96
C ALA A 113 11.13 -2.07 14.77
N PHE A 114 11.76 -1.43 13.78
CA PHE A 114 11.07 -0.83 12.65
C PHE A 114 10.33 -1.87 11.80
N PRO A 115 10.91 -3.04 11.45
CA PRO A 115 10.17 -4.08 10.74
C PRO A 115 8.91 -4.57 11.45
N LEU A 116 8.96 -4.72 12.77
CA LEU A 116 7.81 -5.18 13.56
C LEU A 116 6.68 -4.13 13.57
N VAL A 117 7.03 -2.88 13.89
CA VAL A 117 6.09 -1.76 13.97
C VAL A 117 5.48 -1.49 12.59
N MET A 118 6.32 -1.38 11.56
CA MET A 118 5.87 -1.08 10.21
C MET A 118 4.97 -2.19 9.66
N SER A 119 5.36 -3.46 9.83
CA SER A 119 4.52 -4.59 9.39
C SER A 119 3.18 -4.61 10.14
N GLY A 120 3.20 -4.43 11.46
CA GLY A 120 2.01 -4.46 12.31
C GLY A 120 1.03 -3.32 12.01
N PHE A 121 1.49 -2.08 11.97
CA PHE A 121 0.63 -0.94 11.65
C PHE A 121 0.16 -0.97 10.19
N GLY A 122 1.00 -1.41 9.25
CA GLY A 122 0.58 -1.59 7.87
C GLY A 122 -0.53 -2.66 7.73
N LEU A 123 -0.45 -3.75 8.49
CA LEU A 123 -1.54 -4.75 8.56
C LEU A 123 -2.82 -4.10 9.08
N ILE A 124 -2.75 -3.41 10.22
CA ILE A 124 -3.92 -2.77 10.85
C ILE A 124 -4.58 -1.80 9.87
N VAL A 125 -3.80 -0.92 9.26
CA VAL A 125 -4.31 0.12 8.36
C VAL A 125 -4.89 -0.48 7.09
N LEU A 126 -4.15 -1.34 6.39
CA LEU A 126 -4.61 -1.87 5.11
C LEU A 126 -5.74 -2.89 5.27
N VAL A 127 -5.66 -3.80 6.24
CA VAL A 127 -6.72 -4.78 6.48
C VAL A 127 -7.97 -4.09 7.03
N GLY A 128 -7.81 -3.14 7.95
CA GLY A 128 -8.92 -2.34 8.47
C GLY A 128 -9.63 -1.58 7.35
N TRP A 129 -8.86 -0.93 6.46
CA TRP A 129 -9.39 -0.28 5.27
C TRP A 129 -10.16 -1.24 4.36
N ARG A 130 -9.63 -2.45 4.11
CA ARG A 130 -10.30 -3.45 3.25
C ARG A 130 -11.62 -3.92 3.80
N ILE A 131 -11.66 -4.21 5.11
CA ILE A 131 -12.89 -4.64 5.77
C ILE A 131 -13.91 -3.51 5.67
N GLY A 132 -13.53 -2.28 6.02
CA GLY A 132 -14.41 -1.11 5.93
C GLY A 132 -14.94 -0.86 4.51
N TYR A 133 -14.07 -0.97 3.50
CA TYR A 133 -14.45 -0.85 2.10
C TYR A 133 -15.48 -1.90 1.69
N ALA A 134 -15.19 -3.18 1.92
CA ALA A 134 -16.05 -4.29 1.52
C ALA A 134 -17.39 -4.28 2.26
N THR A 135 -17.43 -3.81 3.52
CA THR A 135 -18.70 -3.64 4.25
C THR A 135 -19.52 -2.47 3.71
N ALA A 136 -18.90 -1.34 3.39
CA ALA A 136 -19.61 -0.17 2.86
C ALA A 136 -20.10 -0.34 1.41
N ALA A 137 -19.43 -1.20 0.63
CA ALA A 137 -19.81 -1.52 -0.74
C ALA A 137 -20.82 -2.69 -0.86
N GLY A 138 -21.08 -3.40 0.25
CA GLY A 138 -22.02 -4.52 0.31
C GLY A 138 -23.47 -4.12 0.64
N ASP A 139 -23.71 -2.86 0.97
CA ASP A 139 -25.01 -2.23 1.19
C ASP A 139 -25.51 -1.50 -0.09
#